data_AF-A0A653TW80-F1
#
_entry.id   AF-A0A653TW80-F1
#
_cell.length_a   1.000
_cell.length_b   1.000
_cell.length_c   1.000
_cell.angle_alpha   90.00
_cell.angle_beta   90.00
_cell.angle_gamma   90.00
#
_symmetry.space_group_name_H-M   'P 1'
#
loop_
_entity.id
_entity.type
_entity.pdbx_description
1 polymer ?
#
loop_
_entity_poly.entity_id
_entity_poly.type
_entity_poly.pdbx_seq_one_letter_code
_entity_poly.pdbx_strand_id
1 'polypeptide(L)'
;MNLEEQIDSIYDQLYQLDGQYTLKNKDIIFDLVQKAIQTKDKELEFEARLEYLSQLVFLNFYDEAIAYFPWFLNYKKNNPLGYYHYHHLVWSFKWIIIRVASYGKIPLAQINSLFQQFENEVKEYGAGDKVIEYFSSIVQLGIGNLEAAEEKYKKYRKLRKTSDLDDCYACQINNMLDLHMAKRDYKKVISEAKDLVSEKYSCKSVPKTTYPKVTFAHLMLGNTLKAEEFYQLSVKKLNLDEPQITNVYYLLFFLAKKNELLKVKKLLDKQLDYVLKSNSDLDKFKFYLGCYLVFKNAVLHKNKKIKLKQHDGLNCAYDEKGYDCLELEAWFKEKTISHSDFLDKRNNNTYYTDYYTFLDSHF
;
A
#
# COMPACT_ATOMS: atom_id res chain seq x y z
N MET A 1 -13.85 -2.50 -39.08
CA MET A 1 -13.11 -3.55 -38.37
C MET A 1 -14.08 -4.67 -38.08
N ASN A 2 -13.83 -5.87 -38.59
CA ASN A 2 -14.64 -7.05 -38.27
C ASN A 2 -14.39 -7.47 -36.78
N LEU A 3 -15.14 -8.43 -36.25
CA LEU A 3 -15.04 -8.81 -34.83
C LEU A 3 -13.66 -9.38 -34.45
N GLU A 4 -13.04 -10.14 -35.35
CA GLU A 4 -11.72 -10.75 -35.15
C GLU A 4 -10.63 -9.67 -35.08
N GLU A 5 -10.62 -8.74 -36.04
CA GLU A 5 -9.73 -7.58 -36.03
C GLU A 5 -9.94 -6.70 -34.78
N GLN A 6 -11.16 -6.64 -34.24
CA GLN A 6 -11.44 -5.94 -32.97
C GLN A 6 -10.82 -6.64 -31.77
N ILE A 7 -10.94 -7.97 -31.70
CA ILE A 7 -10.34 -8.77 -30.64
C ILE A 7 -8.81 -8.64 -30.68
N ASP A 8 -8.20 -8.83 -31.85
CA ASP A 8 -6.75 -8.72 -32.05
C ASP A 8 -6.24 -7.33 -31.65
N SER A 9 -6.94 -6.28 -32.07
CA SER A 9 -6.58 -4.91 -31.71
C SER A 9 -6.60 -4.65 -30.21
N ILE A 10 -7.50 -5.30 -29.45
CA ILE A 10 -7.55 -5.17 -27.99
C ILE A 10 -6.37 -5.91 -27.36
N TYR A 11 -6.08 -7.14 -27.80
CA TYR A 11 -4.92 -7.90 -27.32
C TYR A 11 -3.60 -7.16 -27.55
N ASP A 12 -3.40 -6.59 -28.74
CA ASP A 12 -2.21 -5.81 -29.06
C ASP A 12 -2.04 -4.61 -28.13
N GLN A 13 -3.14 -3.90 -27.83
CA GLN A 13 -3.10 -2.76 -26.92
C GLN A 13 -2.84 -3.18 -25.48
N LEU A 14 -3.44 -4.28 -25.00
CA LEU A 14 -3.16 -4.82 -23.67
C LEU A 14 -1.67 -5.21 -23.55
N TYR A 15 -1.14 -5.93 -24.54
CA TYR A 15 0.25 -6.34 -24.58
C TYR A 15 1.22 -5.15 -24.58
N GLN A 16 0.91 -4.09 -25.33
CA GLN A 16 1.73 -2.88 -25.35
C GLN A 16 1.72 -2.12 -24.01
N LEU A 17 0.66 -2.25 -23.21
CA LEU A 17 0.50 -1.54 -21.94
C LEU A 17 0.89 -2.38 -20.72
N ASP A 18 1.09 -3.69 -20.90
CA ASP A 18 1.48 -4.61 -19.83
C ASP A 18 2.70 -4.09 -19.05
N GLY A 19 2.57 -4.13 -17.73
CA GLY A 19 3.60 -3.65 -16.83
C GLY A 19 3.88 -2.14 -16.94
N GLN A 20 3.01 -1.33 -17.51
CA GLN A 20 3.18 0.13 -17.53
C GLN A 20 2.10 0.78 -16.68
N TYR A 21 2.42 1.01 -15.41
CA TYR A 21 1.46 1.51 -14.42
C TYR A 21 1.50 3.03 -14.35
N THR A 22 0.50 3.67 -14.96
CA THR A 22 0.29 5.14 -14.93
C THR A 22 -1.19 5.44 -14.91
N LEU A 23 -1.59 6.60 -14.38
CA LEU A 23 -3.00 7.02 -14.41
C LEU A 23 -3.59 7.01 -15.83
N LYS A 24 -2.79 7.46 -16.83
CA LYS A 24 -3.20 7.42 -18.23
C LYS A 24 -3.50 6.00 -18.70
N ASN A 25 -2.62 5.04 -18.38
CA ASN A 25 -2.79 3.66 -18.81
C ASN A 25 -3.94 2.98 -18.07
N LYS A 26 -4.18 3.30 -16.79
CA LYS A 26 -5.37 2.88 -16.05
C LYS A 26 -6.64 3.25 -16.82
N ASP A 27 -6.77 4.50 -17.27
CA ASP A 27 -7.96 4.95 -17.99
C ASP A 27 -8.10 4.27 -19.37
N ILE A 28 -7.00 4.12 -20.12
CA ILE A 28 -7.01 3.40 -21.40
C ILE A 28 -7.44 1.94 -21.21
N ILE A 29 -6.88 1.25 -20.21
CA ILE A 29 -7.20 -0.16 -19.96
C ILE A 29 -8.65 -0.32 -19.47
N PHE A 30 -9.19 0.64 -18.72
CA PHE A 30 -10.61 0.65 -18.39
C PHE A 30 -11.49 0.67 -19.65
N ASP A 31 -11.15 1.51 -20.63
CA ASP A 31 -11.85 1.53 -21.91
C ASP A 31 -11.68 0.22 -22.69
N LEU A 32 -10.51 -0.42 -22.63
CA LEU A 32 -10.28 -1.74 -23.22
C LEU A 32 -11.14 -2.82 -22.56
N VAL A 33 -11.35 -2.77 -21.24
CA VAL A 33 -12.31 -3.66 -20.55
C VAL A 33 -13.71 -3.47 -21.12
N GLN A 34 -14.17 -2.23 -21.32
CA GLN A 34 -15.50 -1.98 -21.88
C GLN A 34 -15.63 -2.53 -23.31
N LYS A 35 -14.59 -2.39 -24.13
CA LYS A 35 -14.55 -2.96 -25.49
C LYS A 35 -14.54 -4.49 -25.46
N ALA A 36 -13.75 -5.10 -24.58
CA ALA A 36 -13.70 -6.55 -24.40
C ALA A 36 -15.06 -7.13 -23.97
N ILE A 37 -15.79 -6.44 -23.09
CA ILE A 37 -17.16 -6.84 -22.72
C ILE A 37 -18.09 -6.86 -23.95
N GLN A 38 -17.93 -5.92 -24.88
CA GLN A 38 -18.78 -5.82 -26.07
C GLN A 38 -18.51 -6.93 -27.10
N THR A 39 -17.30 -7.48 -27.16
CA THR A 39 -16.98 -8.61 -28.06
C THR A 39 -17.65 -9.90 -27.62
N LYS A 40 -18.07 -9.99 -26.34
CA LYS A 40 -18.58 -11.19 -25.68
C LYS A 40 -17.57 -12.34 -25.60
N ASP A 41 -16.30 -12.07 -25.91
CA ASP A 41 -15.21 -13.00 -25.68
C ASP A 41 -14.82 -12.98 -24.19
N LYS A 42 -15.01 -14.12 -23.53
CA LYS A 42 -14.83 -14.24 -22.08
C LYS A 42 -13.38 -14.34 -21.65
N GLU A 43 -12.52 -14.89 -22.49
CA GLU A 43 -11.09 -14.94 -22.21
C GLU A 43 -10.49 -13.55 -22.40
N LEU A 44 -10.87 -12.82 -23.45
CA LEU A 44 -10.47 -11.41 -23.63
C LEU A 44 -10.99 -10.52 -22.49
N GLU A 45 -12.24 -10.70 -22.05
CA GLU A 45 -12.77 -9.99 -20.89
C GLU A 45 -11.92 -10.28 -19.64
N PHE A 46 -11.56 -11.54 -19.39
CA PHE A 46 -10.71 -11.91 -18.25
C PHE A 46 -9.36 -11.19 -18.30
N GLU A 47 -8.67 -11.22 -19.43
CA GLU A 47 -7.35 -10.62 -19.61
C GLU A 47 -7.39 -9.10 -19.46
N ALA A 48 -8.34 -8.44 -20.10
CA ALA A 48 -8.51 -6.99 -19.97
C ALA A 48 -8.79 -6.58 -18.52
N ARG A 49 -9.63 -7.35 -17.82
CA ARG A 49 -9.94 -7.09 -16.41
C ARG A 49 -8.74 -7.34 -15.52
N LEU A 50 -7.95 -8.38 -15.77
CA LEU A 50 -6.76 -8.70 -15.01
C LEU A 50 -5.72 -7.58 -15.12
N GLU A 51 -5.50 -7.06 -16.33
CA GLU A 51 -4.59 -5.94 -16.55
C GLU A 51 -5.11 -4.66 -15.88
N TYR A 52 -6.43 -4.40 -15.93
CA TYR A 52 -7.01 -3.30 -15.18
C TYR A 52 -6.77 -3.44 -13.66
N LEU A 53 -6.98 -4.64 -13.12
CA LEU A 53 -6.74 -4.91 -11.70
C LEU A 53 -5.28 -4.66 -11.32
N SER A 54 -4.33 -5.04 -12.18
CA SER A 54 -2.90 -4.73 -12.00
C SER A 54 -2.67 -3.21 -11.92
N GLN A 55 -3.25 -2.42 -12.83
CA GLN A 55 -3.16 -0.95 -12.77
C GLN A 55 -3.66 -0.42 -11.42
N LEU A 56 -4.83 -0.88 -10.95
CA LEU A 56 -5.39 -0.47 -9.66
C LEU A 56 -4.43 -0.76 -8.50
N VAL A 57 -3.92 -1.99 -8.42
CA VAL A 57 -3.02 -2.45 -7.36
C VAL A 57 -1.72 -1.65 -7.33
N PHE A 58 -1.07 -1.50 -8.48
CA PHE A 58 0.25 -0.85 -8.55
C PHE A 58 0.19 0.68 -8.50
N LEU A 59 -0.98 1.28 -8.75
CA LEU A 59 -1.27 2.70 -8.52
C LEU A 59 -1.95 2.97 -7.17
N ASN A 60 -2.05 1.97 -6.28
CA ASN A 60 -2.64 2.08 -4.94
C ASN A 60 -4.16 2.40 -4.89
N PHE A 61 -4.93 2.14 -5.95
CA PHE A 61 -6.40 2.22 -5.98
C PHE A 61 -7.05 0.93 -5.46
N TYR A 62 -6.71 0.54 -4.22
CA TYR A 62 -7.12 -0.76 -3.68
C TYR A 62 -8.60 -0.84 -3.29
N ASP A 63 -9.28 0.27 -3.06
CA ASP A 63 -10.72 0.29 -2.84
C ASP A 63 -11.46 -0.12 -4.11
N GLU A 64 -11.03 0.42 -5.24
CA GLU A 64 -11.50 -0.01 -6.55
C GLU A 64 -11.11 -1.47 -6.80
N ALA A 65 -9.86 -1.87 -6.53
CA ALA A 65 -9.41 -3.25 -6.73
C ALA A 65 -10.22 -4.27 -5.92
N ILE A 66 -10.50 -3.97 -4.65
CA ILE A 66 -11.31 -4.82 -3.75
C ILE A 66 -12.74 -4.93 -4.27
N ALA A 67 -13.33 -3.84 -4.74
CA ALA A 67 -14.68 -3.86 -5.31
C ALA A 67 -14.73 -4.61 -6.65
N TYR A 68 -13.63 -4.60 -7.40
CA TYR A 68 -13.51 -5.21 -8.71
C TYR A 68 -13.26 -6.72 -8.66
N PHE A 69 -12.48 -7.19 -7.69
CA PHE A 69 -12.03 -8.58 -7.59
C PHE A 69 -13.13 -9.66 -7.53
N PRO A 70 -14.31 -9.44 -6.89
CA PRO A 70 -15.37 -10.45 -6.84
C PRO A 70 -15.82 -10.96 -8.21
N TRP A 71 -15.61 -10.19 -9.29
CA TRP A 71 -15.88 -10.66 -10.65
C TRP A 71 -15.07 -11.91 -11.00
N PHE A 72 -13.79 -12.00 -10.63
CA PHE A 72 -12.92 -13.15 -10.95
C PHE A 72 -13.38 -14.43 -10.23
N LEU A 73 -13.78 -14.30 -8.97
CA LEU A 73 -14.34 -15.43 -8.19
C LEU A 73 -15.65 -15.93 -8.81
N ASN A 74 -16.52 -15.01 -9.24
CA ASN A 74 -17.74 -15.38 -9.95
C ASN A 74 -17.45 -15.98 -11.33
N TYR A 75 -16.42 -15.49 -12.02
CA TYR A 75 -15.99 -16.04 -13.30
C TYR A 75 -15.56 -17.50 -13.15
N LYS A 76 -14.68 -17.81 -12.18
CA LYS A 76 -14.27 -19.20 -11.84
C LYS A 76 -15.48 -20.09 -11.50
N LYS A 77 -16.44 -19.57 -10.73
CA LYS A 77 -17.62 -20.35 -10.32
C LYS A 77 -18.45 -20.82 -11.52
N ASN A 78 -18.51 -20.04 -12.59
CA ASN A 78 -19.35 -20.30 -13.75
C ASN A 78 -18.59 -20.85 -14.95
N ASN A 79 -17.26 -20.86 -14.92
CA ASN A 79 -16.42 -21.28 -16.05
C ASN A 79 -15.24 -22.12 -15.52
N PRO A 80 -14.98 -23.31 -16.08
CA PRO A 80 -13.76 -24.04 -15.75
C PRO A 80 -12.54 -23.24 -16.21
N LEU A 81 -11.61 -22.98 -15.29
CA LEU A 81 -10.39 -22.25 -15.61
C LEU A 81 -9.28 -23.20 -16.05
N GLY A 82 -8.62 -22.84 -17.14
CA GLY A 82 -7.30 -23.38 -17.45
C GLY A 82 -6.26 -22.95 -16.41
N TYR A 83 -5.11 -23.64 -16.39
CA TYR A 83 -4.03 -23.38 -15.44
C TYR A 83 -3.62 -21.90 -15.39
N TYR A 84 -3.47 -21.26 -16.57
CA TYR A 84 -3.08 -19.85 -16.67
C TYR A 84 -4.07 -18.91 -15.96
N HIS A 85 -5.34 -18.93 -16.34
CA HIS A 85 -6.37 -18.08 -15.72
C HIS A 85 -6.54 -18.38 -14.23
N TYR A 86 -6.43 -19.64 -13.83
CA TYR A 86 -6.53 -19.99 -12.41
C TYR A 86 -5.35 -19.48 -11.60
N HIS A 87 -4.12 -19.62 -12.12
CA HIS A 87 -2.91 -19.04 -11.51
C HIS A 87 -3.08 -17.53 -11.31
N HIS A 88 -3.49 -16.81 -12.35
CA HIS A 88 -3.66 -15.36 -12.28
C HIS A 88 -4.76 -14.93 -11.31
N LEU A 89 -5.88 -15.66 -11.23
CA LEU A 89 -6.91 -15.41 -10.23
C LEU A 89 -6.37 -15.50 -8.81
N VAL A 90 -5.71 -16.62 -8.46
CA VAL A 90 -5.19 -16.83 -7.10
C VAL A 90 -4.04 -15.86 -6.82
N TRP A 91 -3.22 -15.58 -7.84
CA TRP A 91 -2.14 -14.60 -7.75
C TRP A 91 -2.68 -13.20 -7.42
N SER A 92 -3.70 -12.74 -8.12
CA SER A 92 -4.33 -11.45 -7.86
C SER A 92 -5.10 -11.42 -6.54
N PHE A 93 -5.62 -12.56 -6.06
CA PHE A 93 -6.24 -12.64 -4.74
C PHE A 93 -5.24 -12.25 -3.62
N LYS A 94 -3.95 -12.58 -3.78
CA LYS A 94 -2.89 -12.15 -2.86
C LYS A 94 -2.85 -10.63 -2.72
N TRP A 95 -2.99 -9.88 -3.81
CA TRP A 95 -2.97 -8.41 -3.80
C TRP A 95 -4.15 -7.81 -3.03
N ILE A 96 -5.32 -8.47 -3.10
CA ILE A 96 -6.51 -8.06 -2.37
C ILE A 96 -6.34 -8.34 -0.88
N ILE A 97 -5.90 -9.55 -0.53
CA ILE A 97 -5.88 -9.99 0.87
C ILE A 97 -4.87 -9.20 1.72
N ILE A 98 -3.75 -8.76 1.14
CA ILE A 98 -2.78 -7.92 1.86
C ILE A 98 -3.33 -6.53 2.20
N ARG A 99 -4.42 -6.08 1.57
CA ARG A 99 -4.95 -4.72 1.73
C ARG A 99 -6.30 -4.63 2.40
N VAL A 100 -7.11 -5.68 2.42
CA VAL A 100 -8.48 -5.60 2.99
C VAL A 100 -8.51 -5.07 4.44
N ALA A 101 -7.50 -5.40 5.25
CA ALA A 101 -7.40 -4.92 6.62
C ALA A 101 -7.13 -3.41 6.75
N SER A 102 -6.73 -2.74 5.66
CA SER A 102 -6.51 -1.29 5.60
C SER A 102 -7.82 -0.47 5.60
N TYR A 103 -8.95 -1.13 5.33
CA TYR A 103 -10.27 -0.51 5.21
C TYR A 103 -11.09 -0.78 6.47
N GLY A 104 -11.30 0.26 7.29
CA GLY A 104 -12.03 0.15 8.55
C GLY A 104 -13.51 -0.19 8.35
N LYS A 105 -14.07 0.17 7.19
CA LYS A 105 -15.45 -0.17 6.81
C LYS A 105 -15.68 -1.65 6.53
N ILE A 106 -14.64 -2.44 6.25
CA ILE A 106 -14.75 -3.89 6.08
C ILE A 106 -14.71 -4.53 7.47
N PRO A 107 -15.78 -5.17 7.96
CA PRO A 107 -15.81 -5.74 9.31
C PRO A 107 -14.77 -6.85 9.51
N LEU A 108 -14.26 -7.01 10.72
CA LEU A 108 -13.27 -8.05 11.05
C LEU A 108 -13.73 -9.46 10.66
N ALA A 109 -15.01 -9.79 10.86
CA ALA A 109 -15.57 -11.08 10.43
C ALA A 109 -15.47 -11.30 8.92
N GLN A 110 -15.67 -10.24 8.11
CA GLN A 110 -15.54 -10.32 6.66
C GLN A 110 -14.08 -10.46 6.22
N ILE A 111 -13.14 -9.79 6.90
CA ILE A 111 -11.69 -9.96 6.68
C ILE A 111 -11.30 -11.42 6.91
N ASN A 112 -11.74 -12.01 8.03
CA ASN A 112 -11.46 -13.41 8.36
C ASN A 112 -12.10 -14.38 7.34
N SER A 113 -13.35 -14.13 6.95
CA SER A 113 -14.04 -14.95 5.94
C SER A 113 -13.33 -14.89 4.58
N LEU A 114 -12.88 -13.71 4.16
CA LEU A 114 -12.16 -13.55 2.89
C LEU A 114 -10.79 -14.24 2.94
N PHE A 115 -10.11 -14.19 4.10
CA PHE A 115 -8.86 -14.92 4.29
C PHE A 115 -9.07 -16.43 4.21
N GLN A 116 -10.14 -16.94 4.82
CA GLN A 116 -10.48 -18.37 4.70
C GLN A 116 -10.78 -18.77 3.26
N GLN A 117 -11.47 -17.92 2.50
CA GLN A 117 -11.70 -18.15 1.08
C GLN A 117 -10.38 -18.18 0.31
N PHE A 118 -9.47 -17.23 0.57
CA PHE A 118 -8.13 -17.22 -0.01
C PHE A 118 -7.35 -18.51 0.30
N GLU A 119 -7.37 -18.99 1.55
CA GLU A 119 -6.73 -20.26 1.90
C GLU A 119 -7.28 -21.44 1.10
N ASN A 120 -8.59 -21.49 0.91
CA ASN A 120 -9.24 -22.56 0.14
C ASN A 120 -8.82 -22.52 -1.33
N GLU A 121 -8.78 -21.33 -1.94
CA GLU A 121 -8.31 -21.15 -3.32
C GLU A 121 -6.84 -21.56 -3.48
N VAL A 122 -5.96 -21.18 -2.53
CA VAL A 122 -4.54 -21.57 -2.55
C VAL A 122 -4.37 -23.10 -2.45
N LYS A 123 -5.14 -23.76 -1.57
CA LYS A 123 -5.11 -25.22 -1.41
C LYS A 123 -5.65 -25.94 -2.63
N GLU A 124 -6.78 -25.47 -3.17
CA GLU A 124 -7.40 -26.04 -4.37
C GLU A 124 -6.50 -25.90 -5.60
N TYR A 125 -5.79 -24.77 -5.72
CA TYR A 125 -4.77 -24.57 -6.75
C TYR A 125 -3.56 -25.52 -6.61
N GLY A 126 -3.35 -26.09 -5.42
CA GLY A 126 -2.23 -27.02 -5.14
C GLY A 126 -0.98 -26.35 -4.59
N ALA A 127 -1.08 -25.09 -4.17
CA ALA A 127 0.01 -24.38 -3.48
C ALA A 127 0.02 -24.70 -1.97
N GLY A 128 1.16 -24.45 -1.34
CA GLY A 128 1.45 -24.96 0.01
C GLY A 128 1.20 -23.98 1.15
N ASP A 129 1.21 -24.52 2.37
CA ASP A 129 1.07 -23.79 3.64
C ASP A 129 2.02 -22.59 3.78
N LYS A 130 3.15 -22.61 3.06
CA LYS A 130 4.13 -21.51 3.09
C LYS A 130 3.50 -20.19 2.63
N VAL A 131 2.73 -20.21 1.55
CA VAL A 131 2.01 -19.04 1.01
C VAL A 131 0.95 -18.58 2.01
N ILE A 132 0.18 -19.52 2.54
CA ILE A 132 -0.89 -19.24 3.51
C ILE A 132 -0.33 -18.58 4.77
N GLU A 133 0.71 -19.15 5.38
CA GLU A 133 1.31 -18.62 6.60
C GLU A 133 1.98 -17.25 6.36
N TYR A 134 2.55 -17.02 5.18
CA TYR A 134 3.10 -15.72 4.77
C TYR A 134 2.00 -14.64 4.72
N PHE A 135 0.91 -14.88 3.99
CA PHE A 135 -0.19 -13.91 3.90
C PHE A 135 -0.97 -13.78 5.21
N SER A 136 -1.06 -14.85 6.01
CA SER A 136 -1.66 -14.81 7.34
C SER A 136 -0.91 -13.84 8.25
N SER A 137 0.42 -13.88 8.23
CA SER A 137 1.24 -12.93 8.99
C SER A 137 0.93 -11.47 8.62
N ILE A 138 0.82 -11.18 7.33
CA ILE A 138 0.51 -9.82 6.82
C ILE A 138 -0.90 -9.38 7.26
N VAL A 139 -1.90 -10.24 7.12
CA VAL A 139 -3.29 -9.93 7.52
C VAL A 139 -3.40 -9.72 9.02
N GLN A 140 -2.79 -10.61 9.83
CA GLN A 140 -2.78 -10.46 11.29
C GLN A 140 -2.10 -9.16 11.72
N LEU A 141 -1.00 -8.77 11.07
CA LEU A 141 -0.36 -7.48 11.30
C LEU A 141 -1.29 -6.31 10.93
N GLY A 142 -1.98 -6.42 9.79
CA GLY A 142 -2.92 -5.41 9.30
C GLY A 142 -4.18 -5.23 10.15
N ILE A 143 -4.52 -6.19 11.02
CA ILE A 143 -5.59 -6.03 12.03
C ILE A 143 -5.04 -5.71 13.42
N GLY A 144 -3.72 -5.51 13.56
CA GLY A 144 -3.06 -5.17 14.82
C GLY A 144 -2.81 -6.35 15.77
N ASN A 145 -2.99 -7.59 15.32
CA ASN A 145 -2.66 -8.78 16.11
C ASN A 145 -1.18 -9.16 15.94
N LEU A 146 -0.31 -8.42 16.63
CA LEU A 146 1.14 -8.55 16.49
C LEU A 146 1.66 -9.93 16.90
N GLU A 147 1.09 -10.53 17.94
CA GLU A 147 1.48 -11.84 18.43
C GLU A 147 1.18 -12.92 17.37
N ALA A 148 -0.05 -12.97 16.85
CA ALA A 148 -0.42 -13.92 15.81
C ALA A 148 0.39 -13.67 14.53
N ALA A 149 0.63 -12.41 14.15
CA ALA A 149 1.47 -12.08 13.00
C ALA A 149 2.88 -12.67 13.13
N GLU A 150 3.48 -12.60 14.32
CA GLU A 150 4.78 -13.18 14.61
C GLU A 150 4.77 -14.71 14.61
N GLU A 151 3.74 -15.34 15.16
CA GLU A 151 3.59 -16.81 15.12
C GLU A 151 3.52 -17.34 13.69
N LYS A 152 2.70 -16.69 12.86
CA LYS A 152 2.55 -17.01 11.44
C LYS A 152 3.84 -16.80 10.67
N TYR A 153 4.57 -15.71 10.96
CA TYR A 153 5.89 -15.48 10.40
C TYR A 153 6.90 -16.59 10.77
N LYS A 154 6.92 -17.01 12.05
CA LYS A 154 7.80 -18.10 12.51
C LYS A 154 7.49 -19.42 11.80
N LYS A 155 6.21 -19.72 11.57
CA LYS A 155 5.77 -20.91 10.81
C LYS A 155 6.20 -20.82 9.35
N TYR A 156 5.91 -19.70 8.68
CA TYR A 156 6.36 -19.41 7.32
C TYR A 156 7.87 -19.65 7.15
N ARG A 157 8.70 -19.14 8.07
CA ARG A 157 10.17 -19.27 8.01
C ARG A 157 10.67 -20.73 8.15
N LYS A 158 9.87 -21.62 8.75
CA LYS A 158 10.20 -23.05 8.89
C LYS A 158 9.80 -23.87 7.67
N LEU A 159 8.82 -23.40 6.89
CA LEU A 159 8.31 -24.09 5.71
C LEU A 159 9.25 -23.92 4.51
N ARG A 160 9.74 -25.03 3.96
CA ARG A 160 10.72 -25.03 2.86
C ARG A 160 10.10 -25.22 1.48
N LYS A 161 8.97 -25.93 1.39
CA LYS A 161 8.29 -26.20 0.12
C LYS A 161 7.78 -24.88 -0.47
N THR A 162 8.26 -24.54 -1.65
CA THR A 162 7.84 -23.38 -2.44
C THR A 162 6.76 -23.77 -3.45
N SER A 163 6.09 -22.77 -4.01
CA SER A 163 5.13 -22.85 -5.10
C SER A 163 5.33 -21.68 -6.06
N ASP A 164 4.75 -21.79 -7.24
CA ASP A 164 4.59 -20.70 -8.22
C ASP A 164 3.69 -19.55 -7.75
N LEU A 165 3.06 -19.66 -6.56
CA LEU A 165 2.38 -18.56 -5.87
C LEU A 165 3.24 -17.82 -4.83
N ASP A 166 4.47 -18.27 -4.56
CA ASP A 166 5.39 -17.51 -3.72
C ASP A 166 5.69 -16.15 -4.39
N ASP A 167 5.57 -15.07 -3.63
CA ASP A 167 6.08 -13.77 -4.07
C ASP A 167 7.60 -13.86 -4.34
N CYS A 168 8.12 -12.98 -5.19
CA CYS A 168 9.57 -12.95 -5.41
C CYS A 168 10.31 -12.70 -4.08
N TYR A 169 11.52 -13.27 -3.98
CA TYR A 169 12.27 -13.27 -2.73
C TYR A 169 12.51 -11.86 -2.16
N ALA A 170 12.74 -10.87 -3.03
CA ALA A 170 12.88 -9.47 -2.66
C ALA A 170 11.61 -8.90 -1.99
N CYS A 171 10.42 -9.19 -2.54
CA CYS A 171 9.13 -8.80 -1.96
C CYS A 171 8.86 -9.51 -0.63
N GLN A 172 9.19 -10.80 -0.53
CA GLN A 172 9.04 -11.56 0.71
C GLN A 172 9.81 -10.92 1.87
N ILE A 173 11.09 -10.57 1.65
CA ILE A 173 11.89 -9.86 2.65
C ILE A 173 11.30 -8.47 2.95
N ASN A 174 11.02 -7.67 1.91
CA ASN A 174 10.53 -6.30 2.06
C ASN A 174 9.23 -6.20 2.86
N ASN A 175 8.29 -7.13 2.65
CA ASN A 175 7.01 -7.14 3.36
C ASN A 175 7.19 -7.53 4.83
N MET A 176 8.11 -8.44 5.12
CA MET A 176 8.40 -8.86 6.51
C MET A 176 9.15 -7.81 7.32
N LEU A 177 9.73 -6.79 6.67
CA LEU A 177 10.23 -5.60 7.38
C LEU A 177 9.11 -4.90 8.18
N ASP A 178 7.85 -4.93 7.72
CA ASP A 178 6.74 -4.27 8.43
C ASP A 178 6.45 -4.91 9.78
N LEU A 179 6.64 -6.23 9.90
CA LEU A 179 6.53 -6.93 11.17
C LEU A 179 7.66 -6.50 12.13
N HIS A 180 8.90 -6.40 11.64
CA HIS A 180 10.02 -5.92 12.45
C HIS A 180 9.86 -4.44 12.86
N MET A 181 9.29 -3.61 11.99
CA MET A 181 8.93 -2.23 12.27
C MET A 181 7.86 -2.14 13.36
N ALA A 182 6.81 -2.97 13.28
CA ALA A 182 5.76 -3.03 14.29
C ALA A 182 6.29 -3.46 15.67
N LYS A 183 7.26 -4.38 15.69
CA LYS A 183 8.00 -4.78 16.89
C LYS A 183 9.03 -3.76 17.37
N ARG A 184 9.21 -2.65 16.65
CA ARG A 184 10.23 -1.61 16.90
C ARG A 184 11.66 -2.15 16.88
N ASP A 185 11.89 -3.28 16.20
CA ASP A 185 13.22 -3.87 16.03
C ASP A 185 13.91 -3.28 14.79
N TYR A 186 14.23 -1.99 14.88
CA TYR A 186 14.79 -1.24 13.75
C TYR A 186 16.18 -1.73 13.33
N LYS A 187 16.94 -2.32 14.26
CA LYS A 187 18.22 -2.96 13.94
C LYS A 187 18.01 -4.16 13.02
N LYS A 188 17.00 -4.98 13.30
CA LYS A 188 16.63 -6.11 12.45
C LYS A 188 16.12 -5.65 11.08
N VAL A 189 15.33 -4.58 11.02
CA VAL A 189 14.90 -3.97 9.74
C VAL A 189 16.10 -3.62 8.86
N ILE A 190 17.09 -2.91 9.40
CA ILE A 190 18.30 -2.52 8.65
C ILE A 190 19.10 -3.76 8.23
N SER A 191 19.25 -4.73 9.14
CA SER A 191 20.01 -5.96 8.88
C SER A 191 19.38 -6.79 7.75
N GLU A 192 18.06 -6.99 7.76
CA GLU A 192 17.38 -7.78 6.72
C GLU A 192 17.22 -7.03 5.40
N ALA A 193 17.13 -5.69 5.45
CA ALA A 193 17.08 -4.87 4.25
C ALA A 193 18.42 -4.78 3.51
N LYS A 194 19.54 -5.25 4.08
CA LYS A 194 20.90 -5.09 3.52
C LYS A 194 21.00 -5.62 2.08
N ASP A 195 20.46 -6.81 1.81
CA ASP A 195 20.50 -7.42 0.48
C ASP A 195 19.51 -6.78 -0.50
N LEU A 196 18.50 -6.06 0.01
CA LEU A 196 17.56 -5.30 -0.83
C LEU A 196 18.15 -3.95 -1.24
N VAL A 197 18.74 -3.22 -0.29
CA VAL A 197 19.31 -1.88 -0.57
C VAL A 197 20.59 -1.94 -1.39
N SER A 198 21.32 -3.05 -1.33
CA SER A 198 22.45 -3.34 -2.23
C SER A 198 22.02 -3.86 -3.60
N GLU A 199 20.71 -4.00 -3.84
CA GLU A 199 20.10 -4.55 -5.05
C GLU A 199 20.56 -5.97 -5.40
N LYS A 200 21.13 -6.72 -4.44
CA LYS A 200 21.44 -8.15 -4.60
C LYS A 200 20.18 -8.97 -4.88
N TYR A 201 19.06 -8.59 -4.26
CA TYR A 201 17.72 -9.05 -4.63
C TYR A 201 16.84 -7.84 -4.94
N SER A 202 16.27 -7.80 -6.14
CA SER A 202 15.43 -6.70 -6.61
C SER A 202 14.24 -7.20 -7.42
N CYS A 203 13.25 -6.33 -7.59
CA CYS A 203 12.14 -6.50 -8.51
C CYS A 203 11.65 -5.12 -8.95
N LYS A 204 10.52 -5.06 -9.65
CA LYS A 204 9.94 -3.79 -10.10
C LYS A 204 9.62 -2.80 -8.97
N SER A 205 9.26 -3.30 -7.78
CA SER A 205 8.88 -2.48 -6.62
C SER A 205 9.97 -2.37 -5.54
N VAL A 206 10.88 -3.34 -5.47
CA VAL A 206 11.96 -3.41 -4.47
C VAL A 206 13.28 -3.14 -5.17
N PRO A 207 14.06 -2.11 -4.79
CA PRO A 207 14.09 -1.48 -3.46
C PRO A 207 13.29 -0.18 -3.29
N LYS A 208 12.50 0.26 -4.28
CA LYS A 208 11.73 1.53 -4.18
C LYS A 208 10.91 1.63 -2.89
N THR A 209 10.22 0.55 -2.50
CA THR A 209 9.43 0.50 -1.26
C THR A 209 10.26 0.22 0.00
N THR A 210 11.51 -0.18 -0.17
CA THR A 210 12.43 -0.52 0.95
C THR A 210 13.11 0.72 1.49
N TYR A 211 13.56 1.64 0.63
CA TYR A 211 14.27 2.85 1.07
C TYR A 211 13.49 3.71 2.08
N PRO A 212 12.16 3.93 1.95
CA PRO A 212 11.40 4.68 2.95
C PRO A 212 11.38 3.98 4.32
N LYS A 213 11.26 2.64 4.34
CA LYS A 213 11.28 1.86 5.60
C LYS A 213 12.64 1.95 6.28
N VAL A 214 13.72 1.84 5.51
CA VAL A 214 15.10 1.93 6.01
C VAL A 214 15.43 3.36 6.49
N THR A 215 14.93 4.37 5.78
CA THR A 215 15.00 5.79 6.20
C THR A 215 14.44 5.93 7.62
N PHE A 216 13.23 5.42 7.85
CA PHE A 216 12.58 5.49 9.15
C PHE A 216 13.30 4.67 10.22
N ALA A 217 13.74 3.45 9.90
CA ALA A 217 14.49 2.62 10.85
C ALA A 217 15.78 3.31 11.33
N HIS A 218 16.53 3.94 10.42
CA HIS A 218 17.69 4.75 10.80
C HIS A 218 17.32 5.98 11.62
N LEU A 219 16.22 6.67 11.26
CA LEU A 219 15.71 7.83 12.01
C LEU A 219 15.40 7.45 13.46
N MET A 220 14.70 6.34 13.68
CA MET A 220 14.33 5.87 15.02
C MET A 220 15.52 5.41 15.87
N LEU A 221 16.63 5.03 15.23
CA LEU A 221 17.90 4.73 15.91
C LEU A 221 18.80 5.96 16.11
N GLY A 222 18.37 7.16 15.72
CA GLY A 222 19.17 8.38 15.78
C GLY A 222 20.28 8.47 14.73
N ASN A 223 20.33 7.53 13.78
CA ASN A 223 21.34 7.45 12.71
C ASN A 223 21.04 8.45 11.58
N THR A 224 21.05 9.74 11.92
CA THR A 224 20.51 10.83 11.07
C THR A 224 21.16 10.93 9.69
N LEU A 225 22.48 10.73 9.58
CA LEU A 225 23.18 10.77 8.30
C LEU A 225 22.75 9.64 7.36
N LYS A 226 22.59 8.42 7.90
CA LYS A 226 22.09 7.28 7.13
C LYS A 226 20.61 7.43 6.78
N ALA A 227 19.81 7.98 7.68
CA ALA A 227 18.42 8.30 7.39
C ALA A 227 18.31 9.29 6.21
N GLU A 228 19.13 10.35 6.16
CA GLU A 228 19.17 11.28 5.04
C GLU A 228 19.60 10.59 3.72
N GLU A 229 20.63 9.73 3.75
CA GLU A 229 21.08 8.97 2.57
C GLU A 229 19.93 8.17 1.94
N PHE A 230 19.20 7.41 2.75
CA PHE A 230 18.05 6.62 2.27
C PHE A 230 16.83 7.47 1.94
N TYR A 231 16.63 8.62 2.59
CA TYR A 231 15.60 9.58 2.24
C TYR A 231 15.82 10.09 0.81
N GLN A 232 17.06 10.48 0.46
CA GLN A 232 17.39 10.96 -0.89
C GLN A 232 17.21 9.86 -1.95
N LEU A 233 17.57 8.62 -1.65
CA LEU A 233 17.30 7.47 -2.53
C LEU A 233 15.80 7.25 -2.73
N SER A 234 15.01 7.40 -1.67
CA SER A 234 13.54 7.28 -1.74
C SER A 234 12.95 8.35 -2.67
N VAL A 235 13.32 9.62 -2.46
CA VAL A 235 12.82 10.75 -3.29
C VAL A 235 13.22 10.58 -4.76
N LYS A 236 14.41 10.02 -5.05
CA LYS A 236 14.87 9.78 -6.43
C LYS A 236 14.08 8.66 -7.13
N LYS A 237 13.63 7.64 -6.40
CA LYS A 237 12.99 6.45 -6.98
C LYS A 237 11.45 6.54 -7.00
N LEU A 238 10.85 7.37 -6.14
CA LEU A 238 9.40 7.55 -6.09
C LEU A 238 8.94 8.54 -7.17
N ASN A 239 8.01 8.11 -8.02
CA ASN A 239 7.28 9.01 -8.89
C ASN A 239 6.12 9.64 -8.11
N LEU A 240 6.26 10.91 -7.74
CA LEU A 240 5.26 11.67 -6.97
C LEU A 240 4.12 12.21 -7.83
N ASP A 241 4.15 12.06 -9.15
CA ASP A 241 2.99 12.38 -9.99
C ASP A 241 1.92 11.27 -9.91
N GLU A 242 2.34 10.06 -9.51
CA GLU A 242 1.49 8.91 -9.26
C GLU A 242 1.25 8.72 -7.75
N PRO A 243 0.18 8.03 -7.32
CA PRO A 243 -0.06 7.78 -5.90
C PRO A 243 1.05 6.92 -5.27
N GLN A 244 1.69 7.44 -4.22
CA GLN A 244 2.74 6.77 -3.43
C GLN A 244 2.36 6.69 -1.94
N ILE A 245 1.07 6.62 -1.63
CA ILE A 245 0.51 6.79 -0.28
C ILE A 245 1.19 5.88 0.74
N THR A 246 1.47 4.63 0.36
CA THR A 246 2.10 3.59 1.20
C THR A 246 3.59 3.83 1.50
N ASN A 247 4.22 4.81 0.86
CA ASN A 247 5.66 5.11 0.99
C ASN A 247 5.91 6.51 1.57
N VAL A 248 5.08 7.49 1.20
CA VAL A 248 5.33 8.91 1.49
C VAL A 248 5.24 9.24 2.98
N TYR A 249 4.45 8.51 3.77
CA TYR A 249 4.34 8.79 5.21
C TYR A 249 5.67 8.62 5.95
N TYR A 250 6.55 7.69 5.54
CA TYR A 250 7.90 7.57 6.12
C TYR A 250 8.77 8.79 5.82
N LEU A 251 8.59 9.39 4.64
CA LEU A 251 9.28 10.63 4.27
C LEU A 251 8.78 11.81 5.10
N LEU A 252 7.48 11.87 5.38
CA LEU A 252 6.91 12.86 6.28
C LEU A 252 7.46 12.72 7.70
N PHE A 253 7.62 11.49 8.21
CA PHE A 253 8.30 11.28 9.49
C PHE A 253 9.73 11.83 9.46
N PHE A 254 10.51 11.54 8.42
CA PHE A 254 11.85 12.11 8.30
C PHE A 254 11.84 13.66 8.33
N LEU A 255 10.96 14.27 7.52
CA LEU A 255 10.85 15.72 7.42
C LEU A 255 10.31 16.39 8.69
N ALA A 256 9.47 15.69 9.45
CA ALA A 256 8.98 16.17 10.74
C ALA A 256 10.15 16.46 11.69
N LYS A 257 11.17 15.59 11.75
CA LYS A 257 12.38 15.87 12.57
C LYS A 257 13.28 16.95 11.99
N LYS A 258 13.34 17.10 10.67
CA LYS A 258 14.21 18.06 10.00
C LYS A 258 13.63 19.49 9.93
N ASN A 259 12.32 19.65 10.15
CA ASN A 259 11.62 20.92 10.01
C ASN A 259 11.78 21.57 8.60
N GLU A 260 11.82 20.75 7.55
CA GLU A 260 12.07 21.20 6.17
C GLU A 260 10.76 21.43 5.40
N LEU A 261 10.04 22.51 5.74
CA LEU A 261 8.69 22.79 5.21
C LEU A 261 8.62 22.95 3.68
N LEU A 262 9.71 23.35 3.00
CA LEU A 262 9.74 23.41 1.54
C LEU A 262 9.67 22.01 0.91
N LYS A 263 10.34 21.00 1.51
CA LYS A 263 10.25 19.61 1.03
C LYS A 263 8.89 19.01 1.37
N VAL A 264 8.32 19.36 2.53
CA VAL A 264 6.94 18.99 2.92
C VAL A 264 5.95 19.50 1.88
N LYS A 265 6.04 20.79 1.50
CA LYS A 265 5.18 21.39 0.47
C LYS A 265 5.15 20.55 -0.81
N LYS A 266 6.34 20.18 -1.32
CA LYS A 266 6.44 19.38 -2.55
C LYS A 266 5.72 18.04 -2.44
N LEU A 267 5.80 17.38 -1.29
CA LEU A 267 5.08 16.12 -1.05
C LEU A 267 3.56 16.34 -0.97
N LEU A 268 3.11 17.31 -0.18
CA LEU A 268 1.68 17.55 0.03
C LEU A 268 0.98 18.01 -1.26
N ASP A 269 1.57 18.96 -2.00
CA ASP A 269 1.02 19.43 -3.27
C ASP A 269 0.83 18.29 -4.30
N LYS A 270 1.62 17.23 -4.19
CA LYS A 270 1.59 16.10 -5.13
C LYS A 270 0.74 14.92 -4.66
N GLN A 271 0.64 14.71 -3.35
CA GLN A 271 0.13 13.45 -2.80
C GLN A 271 -1.13 13.59 -1.95
N LEU A 272 -1.38 14.76 -1.37
CA LEU A 272 -2.47 14.92 -0.40
C LEU A 272 -3.86 14.67 -1.01
N ASP A 273 -4.09 15.07 -2.27
CA ASP A 273 -5.37 14.82 -2.96
C ASP A 273 -5.69 13.33 -3.09
N TYR A 274 -4.69 12.50 -3.36
CA TYR A 274 -4.88 11.04 -3.44
C TYR A 274 -5.27 10.46 -2.09
N VAL A 275 -4.68 10.98 -1.01
CA VAL A 275 -4.98 10.53 0.36
C VAL A 275 -6.37 11.00 0.79
N LEU A 276 -6.74 12.25 0.52
CA LEU A 276 -8.06 12.80 0.86
C LEU A 276 -9.18 11.97 0.20
N LYS A 277 -8.99 11.58 -1.06
CA LYS A 277 -9.93 10.76 -1.85
C LYS A 277 -9.92 9.28 -1.49
N SER A 278 -8.84 8.76 -0.90
CA SER A 278 -8.71 7.34 -0.57
C SER A 278 -9.76 6.88 0.45
N ASN A 279 -10.28 5.67 0.28
CA ASN A 279 -11.17 5.02 1.27
C ASN A 279 -10.41 4.18 2.31
N SER A 280 -9.08 4.14 2.24
CA SER A 280 -8.24 3.36 3.16
C SER A 280 -7.98 4.13 4.45
N ASP A 281 -8.60 3.68 5.54
CA ASP A 281 -8.42 4.26 6.87
C ASP A 281 -6.98 4.14 7.36
N LEU A 282 -6.31 3.03 7.06
CA LEU A 282 -4.91 2.82 7.47
C LEU A 282 -3.95 3.75 6.73
N ASP A 283 -4.17 3.97 5.44
CA ASP A 283 -3.34 4.90 4.67
C ASP A 283 -3.55 6.34 5.11
N LYS A 284 -4.82 6.74 5.34
CA LYS A 284 -5.18 8.04 5.90
C LYS A 284 -4.54 8.24 7.26
N PHE A 285 -4.69 7.28 8.17
CA PHE A 285 -4.05 7.29 9.49
C PHE A 285 -2.55 7.54 9.40
N LYS A 286 -1.81 6.73 8.61
CA LYS A 286 -0.35 6.86 8.53
C LYS A 286 0.09 8.18 7.91
N PHE A 287 -0.56 8.62 6.84
CA PHE A 287 -0.21 9.86 6.16
C PHE A 287 -0.54 11.09 7.01
N TYR A 288 -1.73 11.12 7.64
CA TYR A 288 -2.13 12.20 8.53
C TYR A 288 -1.26 12.26 9.78
N LEU A 289 -0.83 11.11 10.32
CA LEU A 289 0.16 11.08 11.42
C LEU A 289 1.46 11.75 10.98
N GLY A 290 1.95 11.46 9.78
CA GLY A 290 3.13 12.14 9.22
C GLY A 290 2.94 13.65 9.12
N CYS A 291 1.79 14.11 8.63
CA CYS A 291 1.46 15.53 8.52
C CYS A 291 1.33 16.20 9.90
N TYR A 292 0.64 15.55 10.83
CA TYR A 292 0.51 16.01 12.22
C TYR A 292 1.88 16.24 12.84
N LEU A 293 2.80 15.28 12.76
CA LEU A 293 4.15 15.43 13.33
C LEU A 293 4.94 16.56 12.67
N VAL A 294 4.79 16.74 11.36
CA VAL A 294 5.38 17.89 10.64
C VAL A 294 4.85 19.21 11.19
N PHE A 295 3.52 19.37 11.29
CA PHE A 295 2.92 20.64 11.70
C PHE A 295 3.03 20.91 13.19
N LYS A 296 3.02 19.87 14.03
CA LYS A 296 3.42 19.94 15.45
C LYS A 296 4.81 20.56 15.57
N ASN A 297 5.79 20.04 14.83
CA ASN A 297 7.15 20.60 14.87
C ASN A 297 7.24 22.00 14.26
N ALA A 298 6.46 22.28 13.21
CA ALA A 298 6.40 23.60 12.59
C ALA A 298 5.90 24.67 13.58
N VAL A 299 4.82 24.37 14.32
CA VAL A 299 4.25 25.24 15.36
C VAL A 299 5.25 25.46 16.49
N LEU A 300 5.92 24.41 16.96
CA LEU A 300 6.99 24.52 17.98
C LEU A 300 8.11 25.48 17.54
N HIS A 301 8.45 25.47 16.25
CA HIS A 301 9.44 26.38 15.65
C HIS A 301 8.84 27.73 15.20
N LYS A 302 7.62 28.07 15.63
CA LYS A 302 6.94 29.34 15.34
C LYS A 302 6.68 29.60 13.85
N ASN A 303 6.65 28.56 13.02
CA ASN A 303 6.19 28.67 11.64
C ASN A 303 4.67 28.84 11.63
N LYS A 304 4.18 30.00 11.17
CA LYS A 304 2.74 30.32 11.21
C LYS A 304 1.98 29.86 9.97
N LYS A 305 2.62 29.89 8.81
CA LYS A 305 1.97 29.67 7.51
C LYS A 305 2.79 28.74 6.62
N ILE A 306 2.09 27.97 5.79
CA ILE A 306 2.69 27.21 4.70
C ILE A 306 1.89 27.44 3.40
N LYS A 307 2.61 27.77 2.33
CA LYS A 307 1.99 27.94 1.01
C LYS A 307 1.84 26.59 0.32
N LEU A 308 0.67 25.97 0.39
CA LEU A 308 0.31 24.79 -0.40
C LEU A 308 -0.64 25.20 -1.53
N LYS A 309 -0.78 24.34 -2.55
CA LYS A 309 -1.96 24.43 -3.42
C LYS A 309 -3.22 24.17 -2.58
N GLN A 310 -4.37 24.66 -3.02
CA GLN A 310 -5.63 24.32 -2.35
C GLN A 310 -5.98 22.86 -2.62
N HIS A 311 -6.50 22.19 -1.59
CA HIS A 311 -6.85 20.78 -1.62
C HIS A 311 -8.31 20.58 -1.22
N ASP A 312 -9.09 19.96 -2.10
CA ASP A 312 -10.50 19.64 -1.83
C ASP A 312 -10.60 18.62 -0.69
N GLY A 313 -11.33 18.98 0.37
CA GLY A 313 -11.47 18.17 1.58
C GLY A 313 -10.49 18.51 2.71
N LEU A 314 -9.52 19.40 2.48
CA LEU A 314 -8.70 20.00 3.54
C LEU A 314 -9.39 21.26 4.08
N ASN A 315 -10.25 21.07 5.08
CA ASN A 315 -11.07 22.14 5.66
C ASN A 315 -10.29 22.95 6.72
N CYS A 316 -9.23 23.63 6.30
CA CYS A 316 -8.44 24.57 7.11
C CYS A 316 -8.47 25.96 6.46
N ALA A 317 -8.34 27.02 7.25
CA ALA A 317 -8.31 28.38 6.76
C ALA A 317 -7.15 28.59 5.80
N TYR A 318 -7.45 29.25 4.67
CA TYR A 318 -6.49 29.57 3.62
C TYR A 318 -6.58 31.06 3.28
N ASP A 319 -5.42 31.73 3.25
CA ASP A 319 -5.29 33.11 2.78
C ASP A 319 -4.17 33.24 1.74
N GLU A 320 -3.84 34.46 1.31
CA GLU A 320 -2.79 34.73 0.32
C GLU A 320 -1.40 34.20 0.72
N LYS A 321 -1.15 34.02 2.02
CA LYS A 321 0.10 33.47 2.57
C LYS A 321 0.05 31.96 2.77
N GLY A 322 -1.11 31.35 2.55
CA GLY A 322 -1.35 29.91 2.59
C GLY A 322 -2.12 29.45 3.83
N TYR A 323 -2.01 28.16 4.12
CA TYR A 323 -2.68 27.53 5.26
C TYR A 323 -2.01 27.91 6.58
N ASP A 324 -2.83 28.04 7.62
CA ASP A 324 -2.36 28.20 9.00
C ASP A 324 -1.78 26.89 9.57
N CYS A 325 -0.54 26.93 10.05
CA CYS A 325 0.14 25.74 10.55
C CYS A 325 -0.50 25.19 11.83
N LEU A 326 -1.10 26.03 12.68
CA LEU A 326 -1.77 25.60 13.90
C LEU A 326 -3.09 24.90 13.57
N GLU A 327 -3.85 25.43 12.62
CA GLU A 327 -5.07 24.76 12.14
C GLU A 327 -4.75 23.42 11.44
N LEU A 328 -3.70 23.38 10.62
CA LEU A 328 -3.26 22.13 9.99
C LEU A 328 -2.83 21.10 11.03
N GLU A 329 -2.06 21.49 12.05
CA GLU A 329 -1.68 20.61 13.16
C GLU A 329 -2.91 20.01 13.84
N ALA A 330 -3.86 20.85 14.24
CA ALA A 330 -5.08 20.42 14.91
C ALA A 330 -5.93 19.49 14.04
N TRP A 331 -6.11 19.84 12.76
CA TRP A 331 -6.90 19.04 11.81
C TRP A 331 -6.26 17.67 11.57
N PHE A 332 -4.95 17.62 11.27
CA PHE A 332 -4.28 16.34 11.05
C PHE A 332 -4.23 15.49 12.32
N LYS A 333 -4.11 16.10 13.50
CA LYS A 333 -4.19 15.39 14.78
C LYS A 333 -5.55 14.72 14.96
N GLU A 334 -6.64 15.48 14.81
CA GLU A 334 -8.01 14.98 14.92
C GLU A 334 -8.25 13.81 13.95
N LYS A 335 -7.88 13.99 12.66
CA LYS A 335 -8.08 12.94 11.66
C LYS A 335 -7.21 11.71 11.91
N THR A 336 -5.99 11.88 12.41
CA THR A 336 -5.13 10.76 12.79
C THR A 336 -5.79 9.92 13.89
N ILE A 337 -6.23 10.56 14.98
CA ILE A 337 -6.87 9.88 16.12
C ILE A 337 -8.17 9.20 15.66
N SER A 338 -9.00 9.90 14.88
CA SER A 338 -10.26 9.33 14.39
C SER A 338 -10.07 8.06 13.56
N HIS A 339 -9.05 7.99 12.70
CA HIS A 339 -8.79 6.79 11.89
C HIS A 339 -8.12 5.66 12.68
N SER A 340 -7.23 5.96 13.64
CA SER A 340 -6.68 4.93 14.53
C SER A 340 -7.77 4.28 15.38
N ASP A 341 -8.61 5.11 16.01
CA ASP A 341 -9.70 4.64 16.88
C ASP A 341 -10.69 3.78 16.09
N PHE A 342 -10.99 4.17 14.85
CA PHE A 342 -11.91 3.42 14.00
C PHE A 342 -11.37 2.02 13.66
N LEU A 343 -10.10 1.91 13.30
CA LEU A 343 -9.44 0.62 13.01
C LEU A 343 -9.33 -0.26 14.26
N ASP A 344 -8.97 0.32 15.39
CA ASP A 344 -8.82 -0.35 16.67
C ASP A 344 -10.16 -0.88 17.19
N LYS A 345 -11.22 -0.05 17.11
CA LYS A 345 -12.59 -0.45 17.45
C LYS A 345 -13.10 -1.58 16.55
N ARG A 346 -12.82 -1.54 15.24
CA ARG A 346 -13.16 -2.66 14.34
C ARG A 346 -12.47 -3.97 14.77
N ASN A 347 -11.23 -3.89 15.27
CA ASN A 347 -10.40 -5.04 15.60
C ASN A 347 -10.52 -5.52 17.04
N ASN A 348 -11.18 -4.76 17.92
CA ASN A 348 -11.16 -4.95 19.37
C ASN A 348 -9.73 -4.97 19.96
N ASN A 349 -8.90 -4.00 19.59
CA ASN A 349 -7.57 -3.79 20.19
C ASN A 349 -7.22 -2.29 20.26
N THR A 350 -5.96 -1.96 20.59
CA THR A 350 -5.46 -0.57 20.70
C THR A 350 -4.23 -0.33 19.82
N TYR A 351 -3.98 -1.19 18.84
CA TYR A 351 -2.70 -1.26 18.14
C TYR A 351 -2.32 0.06 17.44
N TYR A 352 -3.26 0.67 16.73
CA TYR A 352 -2.99 1.91 15.99
C TYR A 352 -2.91 3.13 16.91
N THR A 353 -3.70 3.16 17.97
CA THR A 353 -3.67 4.21 19.00
C THR A 353 -2.36 4.16 19.81
N ASP A 354 -1.87 2.96 20.11
CA ASP A 354 -0.56 2.74 20.75
C ASP A 354 0.59 3.15 19.82
N TYR A 355 0.45 2.91 18.51
CA TYR A 355 1.40 3.36 17.51
C TYR A 355 1.43 4.89 17.39
N TYR A 356 0.26 5.54 17.37
CA TYR A 356 0.13 7.00 17.42
C TYR A 356 0.83 7.59 18.66
N THR A 357 0.49 7.10 19.85
CA THR A 357 1.03 7.56 21.13
C THR A 357 2.56 7.40 21.19
N PHE A 358 3.05 6.26 20.68
CA PHE A 358 4.48 6.03 20.55
C PHE A 358 5.16 7.07 19.65
N LEU A 359 4.66 7.32 18.44
CA LEU A 359 5.31 8.30 17.57
C LEU A 359 5.18 9.73 18.11
N ASP A 360 4.03 10.11 18.66
CA ASP A 360 3.82 11.45 19.21
C ASP A 360 4.80 11.78 20.35
N SER A 361 5.13 10.79 21.18
CA SER A 361 6.13 10.97 22.26
C SER A 361 7.58 11.02 21.78
N HIS A 362 7.88 10.48 20.59
CA HIS A 362 9.24 10.45 20.03
C HIS A 362 9.52 11.64 19.11
N PHE A 363 8.47 12.30 18.62
CA PHE A 363 8.53 13.41 17.68
C PHE A 363 8.29 14.75 18.34
#